data_AF-A0A1C6HYC4-F1
#
_entry.id   AF-A0A1C6HYC4-F1
#
_cell.length_a   1.000
_cell.length_b   1.000
_cell.length_c   1.000
_cell.angle_alpha   90.00
_cell.angle_beta   90.00
_cell.angle_gamma   90.00
#
_symmetry.space_group_name_H-M   'P 1'
#
loop_
_entity.id
_entity.type
_entity.pdbx_description
1 polymer ?
#
loop_
_entity_poly.entity_id
_entity_poly.type
_entity_poly.pdbx_seq_one_letter_code
_entity_poly.pdbx_strand_id
1 'polypeptide(L)'
;MGTPYRECPNCGAHLDAGEPCDCTHKERDQRPAAEPEKPLKRMSLMVVCREVDKETGKIAVYPLKTEIDDRVMQCLQIQARANPELRYFALVSARWERYGEVIAGILKRRSVTRADVDNIGGIVEI
;
A
#
# COMPACT_ATOMS: atom_id res chain seq x y z
N MET A 1 44.28 -5.79 -45.61
CA MET A 1 43.22 -6.58 -44.98
C MET A 1 42.41 -5.63 -44.12
N GLY A 2 41.22 -5.22 -44.57
CA GLY A 2 40.37 -4.30 -43.83
C GLY A 2 39.59 -5.05 -42.75
N THR A 3 39.48 -4.48 -41.56
CA THR A 3 38.65 -5.03 -40.48
C THR A 3 37.19 -5.13 -40.95
N PRO A 4 36.49 -6.25 -40.70
CA PRO A 4 35.16 -6.51 -41.27
C PRO A 4 34.03 -5.68 -40.65
N TYR A 5 34.33 -4.92 -39.60
CA TYR A 5 33.37 -4.14 -38.83
C TYR A 5 33.52 -2.63 -39.07
N ARG A 6 32.43 -1.91 -38.89
CA ARG A 6 32.34 -0.45 -38.93
C ARG A 6 31.91 0.07 -37.57
N GLU A 7 32.59 1.09 -37.06
CA GLU A 7 32.21 1.74 -35.81
C GLU A 7 31.13 2.79 -36.04
N CYS A 8 30.09 2.80 -35.20
CA CYS A 8 29.06 3.82 -35.26
C CYS A 8 29.60 5.16 -34.74
N PRO A 9 29.56 6.25 -35.53
CA PRO A 9 30.05 7.56 -35.10
C PRO A 9 29.21 8.20 -33.97
N ASN A 10 28.01 7.68 -33.69
CA ASN A 10 27.10 8.26 -32.70
C ASN A 10 27.23 7.62 -31.30
N CYS A 11 27.57 6.32 -31.21
CA CYS A 11 27.65 5.60 -29.94
C CYS A 11 28.93 4.75 -29.76
N GLY A 12 29.80 4.68 -30.76
CA GLY A 12 31.04 3.90 -30.72
C GLY A 12 30.86 2.38 -30.78
N ALA A 13 29.67 1.89 -31.14
CA ALA A 13 29.42 0.45 -31.27
C ALA A 13 30.12 -0.13 -32.51
N HIS A 14 30.75 -1.30 -32.38
CA HIS A 14 31.25 -2.09 -33.50
C HIS A 14 30.06 -2.81 -34.18
N LEU A 15 29.81 -2.48 -35.45
CA LEU A 15 28.72 -3.06 -36.25
C LEU A 15 29.31 -3.89 -37.39
N ASP A 16 28.67 -5.02 -37.70
CA ASP A 16 29.06 -5.88 -38.81
C ASP A 16 28.56 -5.33 -40.17
N ALA A 17 29.07 -5.89 -41.27
CA ALA A 17 28.82 -5.37 -42.61
C ALA A 17 27.34 -5.52 -43.03
N GLY A 18 26.58 -4.43 -42.88
CA GLY A 18 25.15 -4.36 -43.26
C GLY A 18 24.18 -4.26 -42.09
N GLU A 19 24.66 -4.24 -40.85
CA GLU A 19 23.80 -4.08 -39.68
C GLU A 19 23.54 -2.59 -39.37
N PRO A 20 22.27 -2.14 -39.34
CA PRO A 20 21.94 -0.77 -38.97
C PRO A 20 22.12 -0.57 -37.45
N CYS A 21 22.75 0.53 -37.06
CA CYS A 21 22.79 0.95 -35.66
C CYS A 21 21.39 1.37 -35.18
N ASP A 22 20.87 0.74 -34.14
CA ASP A 22 19.59 1.12 -33.51
C ASP A 22 19.65 2.44 -32.71
N CYS A 23 20.80 3.11 -32.72
CA CYS A 23 21.07 4.32 -31.95
C CYS A 23 20.23 5.55 -32.37
N THR A 24 19.56 5.52 -33.53
CA THR A 24 18.70 6.62 -34.02
C THR A 24 17.25 6.52 -33.50
N HIS A 25 16.92 5.58 -32.61
CA HIS A 25 15.60 5.50 -31.97
C HIS A 25 15.63 5.82 -30.46
N LYS A 26 16.46 6.80 -30.06
CA LYS A 26 16.44 7.38 -28.70
C LYS A 26 15.45 8.54 -28.53
N GLU A 27 14.56 8.78 -29.49
CA GLU A 27 13.55 9.85 -29.44
C GLU A 27 12.11 9.31 -29.40
N ARG A 28 11.80 8.38 -28.48
CA ARG A 28 10.45 8.28 -27.87
C ARG A 28 10.37 7.23 -26.78
N ASP A 29 11.25 7.33 -25.81
CA ASP A 29 10.90 6.87 -24.49
C ASP A 29 10.58 8.11 -23.65
N GLN A 30 9.49 8.79 -24.04
CA GLN A 30 8.65 9.46 -23.06
C GLN A 30 7.99 8.35 -22.24
N ARG A 31 8.77 7.59 -21.46
CA ARG A 31 8.23 7.12 -20.19
C ARG A 31 7.74 8.41 -19.53
N PRO A 32 6.43 8.57 -19.26
CA PRO A 32 6.01 9.68 -18.42
C PRO A 32 6.93 9.60 -17.20
N ALA A 33 7.62 10.72 -16.93
CA ALA A 33 8.60 10.82 -15.85
C ALA A 33 8.07 9.98 -14.70
N ALA A 34 8.80 8.90 -14.38
CA ALA A 34 8.38 7.95 -13.36
C ALA A 34 7.81 8.79 -12.23
N GLU A 35 6.50 8.66 -11.99
CA GLU A 35 5.81 9.34 -10.89
C GLU A 35 6.76 9.28 -9.72
N PRO A 36 7.12 10.42 -9.10
CA PRO A 36 8.25 10.54 -8.19
C PRO A 36 8.20 9.32 -7.31
N GLU A 37 9.18 8.42 -7.46
CA GLU A 37 9.15 7.06 -6.92
C GLU A 37 8.72 7.22 -5.47
N LYS A 38 7.42 6.99 -5.17
CA LYS A 38 6.87 7.41 -3.88
C LYS A 38 7.76 6.70 -2.89
N PRO A 39 8.54 7.44 -2.06
CA PRO A 39 9.59 6.83 -1.27
C PRO A 39 8.93 5.67 -0.56
N LEU A 40 9.40 4.44 -0.81
CA LEU A 40 8.75 3.19 -0.38
C LEU A 40 8.19 3.42 1.02
N LYS A 41 6.89 3.74 1.08
CA LYS A 41 6.34 4.38 2.27
C LYS A 41 6.47 3.30 3.33
N ARG A 42 7.34 3.53 4.32
CA ARG A 42 7.67 2.55 5.37
C ARG A 42 6.34 1.90 5.77
N MET A 43 6.28 0.57 5.68
CA MET A 43 5.11 -0.18 6.12
C MET A 43 4.97 0.02 7.62
N SER A 44 4.24 1.05 8.00
CA SER A 44 3.97 1.38 9.39
C SER A 44 2.73 0.63 9.83
N LEU A 45 2.77 0.09 11.02
CA LEU A 45 1.59 -0.45 11.66
C LEU A 45 0.62 0.69 11.98
N MET A 46 -0.65 0.50 11.67
CA MET A 46 -1.73 1.40 12.03
C MET A 46 -2.92 0.64 12.60
N VAL A 47 -3.78 1.36 13.31
CA VAL A 47 -4.99 0.79 13.90
C VAL A 47 -6.22 1.54 13.38
N VAL A 48 -7.27 0.78 13.10
CA VAL A 48 -8.60 1.28 12.77
C VAL A 48 -9.52 1.00 13.95
N CYS A 49 -10.20 2.03 14.43
CA CYS A 49 -11.23 1.93 15.44
C CYS A 49 -12.58 1.71 14.77
N ARG A 50 -13.34 0.75 15.28
CA ARG A 50 -14.78 0.58 15.05
C ARG A 50 -15.49 0.86 16.36
N GLU A 51 -16.31 1.90 16.35
CA GLU A 51 -17.11 2.31 17.50
C GLU A 51 -18.59 2.13 17.17
N VAL A 52 -19.34 1.54 18.11
CA VAL A 52 -20.79 1.44 18.05
C VAL A 52 -21.39 2.35 19.12
N ASP A 53 -22.22 3.30 18.70
CA ASP A 53 -22.92 4.18 19.63
C ASP A 53 -24.04 3.40 20.34
N LYS A 54 -24.01 3.35 21.67
CA LYS A 54 -24.93 2.53 22.48
C LYS A 54 -26.39 2.97 22.37
N GLU A 55 -26.62 4.25 22.14
CA GLU A 55 -27.96 4.85 22.18
C GLU A 55 -28.64 4.78 20.82
N THR A 56 -27.88 5.02 19.75
CA THR A 56 -28.39 5.13 18.37
C THR A 56 -28.06 3.92 17.50
N GLY A 57 -27.11 3.07 17.92
CA GLY A 57 -26.59 1.96 17.13
C GLY A 57 -25.80 2.40 15.89
N LYS A 58 -25.46 3.69 15.77
CA LYS A 58 -24.64 4.21 14.67
C LYS A 58 -23.23 3.66 14.78
N ILE A 59 -22.67 3.25 13.65
CA ILE A 59 -21.33 2.66 13.59
C ILE A 59 -20.37 3.65 12.93
N ALA A 60 -19.34 4.03 13.67
CA ALA A 60 -18.23 4.83 13.16
C ALA A 60 -17.01 3.93 12.94
N VAL A 61 -16.31 4.15 11.82
CA VAL A 61 -15.05 3.48 11.53
C VAL A 61 -14.06 4.52 11.06
N TYR A 62 -12.92 4.61 11.75
CA TYR A 62 -11.90 5.62 11.46
C TYR A 62 -10.49 5.14 11.86
N PRO A 63 -9.46 5.54 11.11
CA PRO A 63 -8.07 5.23 11.47
C PRO A 63 -7.62 6.08 12.66
N LEU A 64 -6.82 5.50 13.55
CA LEU A 64 -6.12 6.24 14.58
C LEU A 64 -4.94 6.99 13.94
N LYS A 65 -4.80 8.28 14.26
CA LYS A 65 -3.73 9.15 13.75
C LYS A 65 -2.43 9.05 14.56
N THR A 66 -2.45 8.30 15.66
CA THR A 66 -1.32 8.15 16.58
C THR A 66 -0.38 7.05 16.11
N GLU A 67 0.91 7.24 16.35
CA GLU A 67 1.90 6.18 16.14
C GLU A 67 1.62 5.00 17.08
N ILE A 68 1.68 3.79 16.52
CA ILE A 68 1.32 2.58 17.25
C ILE A 68 2.58 1.97 17.85
N ASP A 69 2.71 2.12 19.16
CA ASP A 69 3.76 1.53 19.99
C ASP A 69 3.17 0.43 20.91
N ASP A 70 4.00 -0.40 21.53
CA ASP A 70 3.59 -1.47 22.45
C ASP A 70 2.67 -0.97 23.57
N ARG A 71 2.96 0.21 24.14
CA ARG A 71 2.12 0.79 25.18
C ARG A 71 0.72 1.15 24.67
N VAL A 72 0.64 1.70 23.45
CA VAL A 72 -0.64 2.05 22.82
C VAL A 72 -1.44 0.78 22.57
N MET A 73 -0.81 -0.29 22.07
CA MET A 73 -1.49 -1.56 21.87
C MET A 73 -2.05 -2.16 23.15
N GLN A 74 -1.31 -2.13 24.25
CA GLN A 74 -1.82 -2.58 25.55
C GLN A 74 -3.02 -1.76 26.00
N CYS A 75 -2.97 -0.43 25.87
CA CYS A 75 -4.10 0.44 26.21
C CYS A 75 -5.34 0.12 25.37
N LEU A 76 -5.18 -0.09 24.06
CA LEU A 76 -6.29 -0.43 23.16
C LEU A 76 -6.91 -1.79 23.52
N GLN A 77 -6.10 -2.79 23.84
CA GLN A 77 -6.59 -4.10 24.32
C GLN A 77 -7.42 -3.97 25.60
N ILE A 78 -6.94 -3.16 26.57
CA ILE A 78 -7.67 -2.92 27.81
C ILE A 78 -8.99 -2.19 27.54
N GLN A 79 -8.98 -1.18 26.66
CA GLN A 79 -10.18 -0.44 26.27
C GLN A 79 -11.22 -1.33 25.59
N ALA A 80 -10.81 -2.20 24.66
CA ALA A 80 -11.72 -3.14 24.00
C ALA A 80 -12.35 -4.14 24.99
N ARG A 81 -11.59 -4.59 25.99
CA ARG A 81 -12.12 -5.47 27.06
C ARG A 81 -13.10 -4.74 27.99
N ALA A 82 -12.84 -3.47 28.29
CA ALA A 82 -13.71 -2.66 29.13
C ALA A 82 -14.99 -2.21 28.40
N ASN A 83 -14.90 -1.98 27.09
CA ASN A 83 -15.99 -1.45 26.26
C ASN A 83 -16.20 -2.32 25.02
N PRO A 84 -17.17 -3.26 25.03
CA PRO A 84 -17.41 -4.17 23.90
C PRO A 84 -17.88 -3.47 22.61
N GLU A 85 -18.33 -2.21 22.71
CA GLU A 85 -18.71 -1.38 21.58
C GLU A 85 -17.51 -0.82 20.80
N LEU A 86 -16.33 -0.81 21.41
CA LEU A 86 -15.07 -0.38 20.82
C LEU A 86 -14.28 -1.62 20.40
N ARG A 87 -14.07 -1.77 19.08
CA ARG A 87 -13.25 -2.84 18.51
C ARG A 87 -12.12 -2.21 17.69
N TYR A 88 -10.90 -2.71 17.88
CA TYR A 88 -9.71 -2.20 17.22
C TYR A 88 -9.14 -3.23 16.26
N PHE A 89 -8.74 -2.76 15.08
CA PHE A 89 -8.17 -3.59 14.03
C PHE A 89 -6.81 -3.07 13.61
N ALA A 90 -5.77 -3.89 13.74
CA ALA A 90 -4.42 -3.59 13.28
C ALA A 90 -4.23 -4.01 11.82
N LEU A 91 -3.57 -3.15 11.04
CA LEU A 91 -3.14 -3.43 9.67
C LEU A 91 -1.96 -2.54 9.28
N VAL A 92 -1.31 -2.85 8.17
CA VAL A 92 -0.25 -2.00 7.60
C VAL A 92 -0.83 -0.79 6.87
N SER A 93 -0.17 0.36 7.00
CA SER A 93 -0.56 1.63 6.38
C SER A 93 -0.81 1.52 4.88
N ALA A 94 0.10 0.83 4.16
CA ALA A 94 0.00 0.60 2.72
C ALA A 94 -1.31 -0.11 2.33
N ARG A 95 -1.84 -0.99 3.18
CA ARG A 95 -3.11 -1.69 2.92
C ARG A 95 -4.29 -0.75 3.07
N TRP A 96 -4.29 0.08 4.12
CA TRP A 96 -5.33 1.08 4.34
C TRP A 96 -5.35 2.13 3.23
N GLU A 97 -4.19 2.58 2.76
CA GLU A 97 -4.11 3.57 1.67
C GLU A 97 -4.68 3.02 0.35
N ARG A 98 -4.55 1.72 0.09
CA ARG A 98 -5.07 1.09 -1.14
C ARG A 98 -6.53 0.63 -1.04
N TYR A 99 -6.97 0.17 0.13
CA TYR A 99 -8.25 -0.51 0.31
C TYR A 99 -9.10 0.06 1.45
N GLY A 100 -8.74 1.22 2.00
CA GLY A 100 -9.35 1.78 3.21
C GLY A 100 -10.86 1.99 3.11
N GLU A 101 -11.37 2.43 1.96
CA GLU A 101 -12.83 2.58 1.77
C GLU A 101 -13.56 1.24 1.81
N VAL A 102 -12.99 0.20 1.20
CA VAL A 102 -13.57 -1.15 1.19
C VAL A 102 -13.54 -1.75 2.61
N ILE A 103 -12.39 -1.64 3.28
CA ILE A 103 -12.21 -2.12 4.66
C ILE A 103 -13.19 -1.39 5.58
N ALA A 104 -13.28 -0.06 5.50
CA ALA A 104 -14.23 0.72 6.26
C ALA A 104 -15.69 0.35 5.96
N GLY A 105 -16.03 0.10 4.70
CA GLY A 105 -17.36 -0.35 4.28
C GLY A 105 -17.74 -1.69 4.89
N ILE A 106 -16.80 -2.64 4.99
CA ILE A 106 -17.02 -3.93 5.64
C ILE A 106 -17.17 -3.75 7.15
N LEU A 107 -16.30 -2.97 7.79
CA LEU A 107 -16.32 -2.74 9.23
C LEU A 107 -17.54 -1.94 9.72
N LYS A 108 -18.14 -1.11 8.84
CA LYS A 108 -19.40 -0.38 9.11
C LYS A 108 -20.64 -1.27 9.08
N ARG A 109 -20.54 -2.54 8.68
CA ARG A 109 -21.67 -3.48 8.72
C ARG A 109 -22.15 -3.67 10.17
N ARG A 110 -23.46 -3.88 10.32
CA ARG A 110 -24.10 -4.13 11.63
C ARG A 110 -23.51 -5.34 12.34
N SER A 111 -23.20 -6.39 11.58
CA SER A 111 -22.54 -7.60 12.06
C SER A 111 -21.26 -7.81 11.28
N VAL A 112 -20.13 -7.83 11.98
CA VAL A 112 -18.80 -8.15 11.45
C VAL A 112 -18.34 -9.40 12.18
N THR A 113 -18.26 -10.52 11.47
CA THR A 113 -17.77 -11.78 12.02
C THR A 113 -16.26 -11.88 11.87
N ARG A 114 -15.65 -12.80 12.62
CA ARG A 114 -14.21 -13.08 12.47
C ARG A 114 -13.87 -13.58 11.05
N ALA A 115 -14.80 -14.29 10.40
CA ALA A 115 -14.64 -14.72 9.02
C ALA A 115 -14.66 -13.54 8.03
N ASP A 116 -15.49 -12.51 8.24
CA ASP A 116 -15.45 -11.30 7.40
C ASP A 116 -14.07 -10.63 7.46
N VAL A 117 -13.50 -10.54 8.66
CA VAL A 117 -12.17 -9.95 8.89
C VAL A 117 -11.08 -10.79 8.25
N ASP A 118 -11.16 -12.12 8.38
CA ASP A 118 -10.21 -13.06 7.79
C ASP A 118 -10.23 -13.00 6.24
N ASN A 119 -11.44 -12.90 5.66
CA ASN A 119 -11.62 -12.74 4.21
C ASN A 119 -11.07 -11.41 3.67
N ILE A 120 -11.01 -10.35 4.47
CA ILE A 120 -10.30 -9.12 4.08
C ILE A 120 -8.81 -9.44 3.91
N GLY A 121 -8.25 -10.29 4.76
CA GLY A 121 -6.83 -10.64 4.82
C GLY A 121 -5.95 -9.49 5.32
N GLY A 122 -4.81 -9.79 5.95
CA GLY A 122 -3.81 -8.78 6.35
C GLY A 122 -4.33 -7.70 7.31
N ILE A 123 -5.36 -8.02 8.08
CA ILE A 123 -5.95 -7.23 9.15
C ILE A 123 -6.19 -8.17 10.35
N VAL A 124 -5.95 -7.68 11.56
CA VAL A 124 -6.12 -8.47 12.80
C VAL A 124 -6.92 -7.69 13.83
N GLU A 125 -7.84 -8.33 14.52
CA GLU A 125 -8.53 -7.75 15.67
C GLU A 125 -7.66 -7.87 16.93
N ILE A 126 -7.59 -6.77 17.69
CA ILE A 126 -6.74 -6.61 18.89
C ILE A 126 -7.53 -6.89 20.17
#